data_AF-A0A544VQJ7-F1
#
_entry.id   AF-A0A544VQJ7-F1
#
_cell.length_a   1.000
_cell.length_b   1.000
_cell.length_c   1.000
_cell.angle_alpha   90.00
_cell.angle_beta   90.00
_cell.angle_gamma   90.00
#
_symmetry.space_group_name_H-M   'P 1'
#
loop_
_entity.id
_entity.type
_entity.pdbx_description
1 polymer ?
#
loop_
_entity_poly.entity_id
_entity_poly.type
_entity_poly.pdbx_seq_one_letter_code
_entity_poly.pdbx_strand_id
1 'polypeptide(L)'
;MSKDSVDCLEDCVEQAMSLVPSEVSARFGIDPRATLINDFELRVTAVDHLTNSRRDGGACDGVSFLGDGVVLYAPTPNSRRENFTLAHELGHWLAEQASDVYDWLADQEEPGALLETVCDRIAQRLLLPGSAAESVIGRGPIRAQHVMDLYHATQASRPACSIALASHLPSLGMIVLIDRSTATVIHASVNPHPEHGWSAVYPWRNQRLDASHPLLRLSPGSSTSRLMTWSDSWGRKADFYVDAITDRPRVIAIFSDTDLWEIEKFHPGLDHDFDQRLLLTGHCCGAAFERRGYPCPTCDRPFCPKCGECRCGRDSKREVMCAVCTLSFQKHLVVDGKCVDCRS
;
A
#
# COMPACT_ATOMS: atom_id res chain seq x y z
N MET A 1 35.20 -17.87 0.33
CA MET A 1 33.92 -17.22 0.67
C MET A 1 33.45 -16.55 -0.59
N SER A 2 32.41 -17.10 -1.21
CA SER A 2 31.77 -16.53 -2.41
C SER A 2 31.27 -15.13 -2.07
N LYS A 3 31.57 -14.13 -2.89
CA LYS A 3 30.83 -12.87 -2.88
C LYS A 3 29.51 -13.18 -3.57
N ASP A 4 28.44 -13.31 -2.80
CA ASP A 4 27.11 -13.40 -3.38
C ASP A 4 26.80 -12.01 -3.97
N SER A 5 26.78 -11.91 -5.30
CA SER A 5 26.44 -10.66 -5.99
C SER A 5 24.97 -10.38 -5.82
N VAL A 6 24.63 -9.12 -5.58
CA VAL A 6 23.25 -8.64 -5.61
C VAL A 6 22.81 -8.60 -7.07
N ASP A 7 21.95 -9.53 -7.47
CA ASP A 7 21.48 -9.61 -8.85
C ASP A 7 20.01 -9.13 -8.96
N CYS A 8 19.27 -9.13 -7.84
CA CYS A 8 17.90 -8.65 -7.78
C CYS A 8 17.51 -8.00 -6.44
N LEU A 9 16.31 -7.41 -6.41
CA LEU A 9 15.72 -6.77 -5.23
C LEU A 9 15.71 -7.68 -3.98
N GLU A 10 15.46 -8.98 -4.17
CA GLU A 10 15.41 -9.92 -3.05
C GLU A 10 16.80 -10.15 -2.44
N ASP A 11 17.84 -10.17 -3.28
CA ASP A 11 19.22 -10.29 -2.81
C ASP A 11 19.61 -9.07 -1.98
N CYS A 12 19.15 -7.85 -2.35
CA CYS A 12 19.35 -6.66 -1.52
C CYS A 12 18.75 -6.83 -0.13
N VAL A 13 17.51 -7.33 -0.08
CA VAL A 13 16.78 -7.52 1.19
C VAL A 13 17.48 -8.58 2.02
N GLU A 14 17.89 -9.71 1.44
CA GLU A 14 18.66 -10.75 2.14
C GLU A 14 19.98 -10.22 2.66
N GLN A 15 20.72 -9.47 1.85
CA GLN A 15 22.00 -8.91 2.27
C GLN A 15 21.85 -7.92 3.43
N ALA A 16 20.90 -6.99 3.35
CA ALA A 16 20.61 -6.07 4.44
C ALA A 16 20.14 -6.82 5.70
N MET A 17 19.28 -7.82 5.55
CA MET A 17 18.79 -8.65 6.66
C MET A 17 19.89 -9.53 7.27
N SER A 18 20.94 -9.89 6.51
CA SER A 18 22.09 -10.65 7.03
C SER A 18 22.88 -9.91 8.10
N LEU A 19 22.77 -8.57 8.13
CA LEU A 19 23.36 -7.71 9.15
C LEU A 19 22.57 -7.71 10.48
N VAL A 20 21.38 -8.30 10.50
CA VAL A 20 20.52 -8.39 11.68
C VAL A 20 20.59 -9.81 12.25
N PRO A 21 21.27 -10.03 13.39
CA PRO A 21 21.26 -11.34 14.05
C PRO A 21 19.83 -11.80 14.36
N SER A 22 19.59 -13.12 14.29
CA SER A 22 18.24 -13.67 14.45
C SER A 22 17.62 -13.33 15.81
N GLU A 23 18.43 -13.28 16.87
CA GLU A 23 17.99 -12.84 18.20
C GLU A 23 17.63 -11.35 18.25
N VAL A 24 18.30 -10.49 17.48
CA VAL A 24 17.99 -9.06 17.36
C VAL A 24 16.69 -8.89 16.58
N SER A 25 16.53 -9.61 15.47
CA SER A 25 15.28 -9.61 14.70
C SER A 25 14.09 -10.06 15.54
N ALA A 26 14.26 -11.10 16.37
CA ALA A 26 13.20 -11.56 17.27
C ALA A 26 12.84 -10.52 18.34
N ARG A 27 13.84 -9.83 18.92
CA ARG A 27 13.60 -8.71 19.85
C ARG A 27 12.90 -7.54 19.16
N PHE A 28 13.29 -7.22 17.92
CA PHE A 28 12.66 -6.17 17.13
C PHE A 28 11.17 -6.43 16.94
N GLY A 29 10.78 -7.67 16.64
CA GLY A 29 9.38 -8.07 16.51
C GLY A 29 8.55 -7.90 17.80
N ILE A 30 9.19 -7.77 18.97
CA ILE A 30 8.56 -7.59 20.28
C ILE A 30 8.52 -6.11 20.69
N ASP A 31 9.64 -5.39 20.54
CA ASP A 31 9.77 -3.97 20.88
C ASP A 31 10.73 -3.26 19.90
N PRO A 32 10.22 -2.78 18.74
CA PRO A 32 11.03 -2.12 17.71
C PRO A 32 11.86 -0.96 18.25
N ARG A 33 11.27 -0.16 19.15
CA ARG A 33 11.91 1.04 19.68
C ARG A 33 13.07 0.67 20.61
N ALA A 34 12.84 -0.26 21.54
CA ALA A 34 13.91 -0.69 22.45
C ALA A 34 15.07 -1.33 21.67
N THR A 35 14.78 -2.12 20.63
CA THR A 35 15.82 -2.73 19.80
C THR A 35 16.64 -1.68 19.04
N LEU A 36 16.01 -0.66 18.44
CA LEU A 36 16.76 0.42 17.80
C LEU A 36 17.73 1.14 18.76
N ILE A 37 17.31 1.35 20.00
CA ILE A 37 18.12 2.03 21.02
C ILE A 37 19.23 1.13 21.56
N ASN A 38 18.91 -0.12 21.91
CA ASN A 38 19.81 -0.97 22.68
C ASN A 38 20.72 -1.84 21.80
N ASP A 39 20.24 -2.28 20.63
CA ASP A 39 20.96 -3.19 19.75
C ASP A 39 21.66 -2.45 18.60
N PHE A 40 21.06 -1.35 18.12
CA PHE A 40 21.63 -0.54 17.03
C PHE A 40 22.19 0.82 17.50
N GLU A 41 22.12 1.11 18.79
CA GLU A 41 22.63 2.36 19.41
C GLU A 41 22.06 3.65 18.76
N LEU A 42 20.86 3.57 18.17
CA LEU A 42 20.20 4.71 17.53
C LEU A 42 19.40 5.55 18.54
N ARG A 43 19.42 6.87 18.34
CA ARG A 43 18.60 7.82 19.11
C ARG A 43 17.21 7.91 18.48
N VAL A 44 16.23 7.25 19.09
CA VAL A 44 14.84 7.21 18.59
C VAL A 44 13.94 8.17 19.37
N THR A 45 13.34 9.14 18.68
CA THR A 45 12.49 10.18 19.29
C THR A 45 11.14 10.31 18.60
N ALA A 46 10.06 10.29 19.39
CA ALA A 46 8.72 10.59 18.90
C ALA A 46 8.56 12.10 18.73
N VAL A 47 7.96 12.52 17.61
CA VAL A 47 7.85 13.93 17.23
C VAL A 47 6.42 14.24 16.78
N ASP A 48 5.63 14.86 17.67
CA ASP A 48 4.22 15.13 17.43
C ASP A 48 3.97 16.06 16.22
N HIS A 49 4.87 17.00 15.93
CA HIS A 49 4.66 17.95 14.82
C HIS A 49 4.79 17.33 13.42
N LEU A 50 5.36 16.12 13.30
CA LEU A 50 5.35 15.36 12.03
C LEU A 50 3.94 14.90 11.65
N THR A 51 3.03 14.74 12.62
CA THR A 51 1.61 14.41 12.34
C THR A 51 0.86 15.51 11.58
N ASN A 52 1.43 16.73 11.46
CA ASN A 52 0.74 17.94 10.99
C ASN A 52 1.20 18.47 9.60
N SER A 53 1.94 17.73 8.77
CA SER A 53 2.43 18.22 7.47
C SER A 53 2.21 17.20 6.33
N ARG A 54 1.70 17.46 5.10
CA ARG A 54 1.34 18.66 4.27
C ARG A 54 0.05 18.42 3.42
N ARG A 55 -0.43 19.48 2.72
CA ARG A 55 -1.53 19.50 1.71
C ARG A 55 -1.29 18.67 0.42
N ASP A 56 -0.14 18.01 0.25
CA ASP A 56 0.28 17.36 -1.02
C ASP A 56 0.30 15.82 -0.96
N GLY A 57 -0.38 15.20 0.00
CA GLY A 57 -0.79 13.79 -0.13
C GLY A 57 0.26 12.71 0.16
N GLY A 58 1.35 13.03 0.86
CA GLY A 58 2.24 12.04 1.47
C GLY A 58 2.46 12.38 2.95
N ALA A 59 2.17 11.44 3.85
CA ALA A 59 2.57 11.55 5.26
C ALA A 59 3.96 10.93 5.39
N CYS A 60 4.98 11.72 5.69
CA CYS A 60 6.22 11.18 6.23
C CYS A 60 5.94 10.82 7.69
N ASP A 61 5.56 9.56 7.93
CA ASP A 61 5.32 9.04 9.28
C ASP A 61 6.65 8.94 10.08
N GLY A 62 7.81 9.12 9.44
CA GLY A 62 9.14 9.22 10.06
C GLY A 62 10.20 9.88 9.16
N VAL A 63 11.36 10.18 9.76
CA VAL A 63 12.58 10.68 9.10
C VAL A 63 13.79 10.17 9.90
N SER A 64 14.80 9.64 9.22
CA SER A 64 16.11 9.35 9.81
C SER A 64 17.20 10.36 9.39
N PHE A 65 18.09 10.66 10.33
CA PHE A 65 19.37 11.33 10.10
C PHE A 65 20.46 10.31 10.42
N LEU A 66 20.71 9.41 9.47
CA LEU A 66 21.52 8.21 9.68
C LEU A 66 22.97 8.54 10.07
N GLY A 67 23.57 9.57 9.47
CA GLY A 67 24.90 10.05 9.83
C GLY A 67 25.02 10.57 11.28
N ASP A 68 23.91 10.95 11.90
CA ASP A 68 23.84 11.38 13.30
C ASP A 68 23.28 10.29 14.24
N GLY A 69 22.96 9.11 13.69
CA GLY A 69 22.32 8.01 14.40
C GLY A 69 20.96 8.39 15.01
N VAL A 70 20.16 9.22 14.33
CA VAL A 70 18.86 9.69 14.84
C VAL A 70 17.71 9.16 13.98
N VAL A 71 16.66 8.68 14.64
CA VAL A 71 15.38 8.34 14.02
C VAL A 71 14.27 9.15 14.68
N LEU A 72 13.53 9.91 13.88
CA LEU A 72 12.35 10.65 14.29
C LEU A 72 11.10 9.98 13.73
N TYR A 73 10.05 9.84 14.53
CA TYR A 73 8.80 9.24 14.05
C TYR A 73 7.57 9.97 14.59
N ALA A 74 6.49 9.97 13.81
CA ALA A 74 5.19 10.44 14.24
C ALA A 74 4.50 9.34 15.05
N PRO A 75 4.15 9.57 16.33
CA PRO A 75 3.41 8.59 17.10
C PRO A 75 2.01 8.39 16.51
N THR A 76 1.50 7.17 16.59
CA THR A 76 0.22 6.74 16.03
C THR A 76 -0.69 6.18 17.12
N PRO A 77 -1.34 7.04 17.94
CA PRO A 77 -2.20 6.60 19.03
C PRO A 77 -3.27 5.61 18.55
N ASN A 78 -3.47 4.53 19.31
CA ASN A 78 -4.43 3.46 19.00
C ASN A 78 -4.14 2.69 17.69
N SER A 79 -2.90 2.77 17.22
CA SER A 79 -2.37 2.06 16.06
C SER A 79 -0.96 1.54 16.39
N ARG A 80 -0.44 0.70 15.50
CA ARG A 80 0.97 0.24 15.51
C ARG A 80 1.67 0.60 14.21
N ARG A 81 1.23 1.69 13.57
CA ARG A 81 1.79 2.13 12.29
C ARG A 81 3.19 2.68 12.48
N GLU A 82 3.45 3.33 13.61
CA GLU A 82 4.80 3.77 13.99
C GLU A 82 5.83 2.64 14.00
N ASN A 83 5.44 1.41 14.33
CA ASN A 83 6.37 0.27 14.31
C ASN A 83 6.88 -0.01 12.89
N PHE A 84 6.02 0.14 11.88
CA PHE A 84 6.41 0.03 10.47
C PHE A 84 7.37 1.14 10.10
N THR A 85 7.09 2.38 10.51
CA THR A 85 8.01 3.50 10.33
C THR A 85 9.38 3.19 10.94
N LEU A 86 9.44 2.77 12.21
CA LEU A 86 10.70 2.43 12.88
C LEU A 86 11.47 1.33 12.13
N ALA A 87 10.77 0.32 11.63
CA ALA A 87 11.36 -0.77 10.86
C ALA A 87 11.82 -0.33 9.47
N HIS A 88 11.10 0.59 8.83
CA HIS A 88 11.45 1.18 7.55
C HIS A 88 12.71 2.05 7.67
N GLU A 89 12.79 2.88 8.71
CA GLU A 89 14.00 3.68 9.00
C GLU A 89 15.21 2.81 9.35
N LEU A 90 15.01 1.69 10.06
CA LEU A 90 16.06 0.68 10.23
C LEU A 90 16.48 0.09 8.88
N GLY A 91 15.53 -0.15 7.97
CA GLY A 91 15.81 -0.57 6.60
C GLY A 91 16.75 0.38 5.87
N HIS A 92 16.55 1.69 5.98
CA HIS A 92 17.47 2.68 5.42
C HIS A 92 18.87 2.59 6.05
N TRP A 93 18.94 2.46 7.37
CA TRP A 93 20.22 2.28 8.08
C TRP A 93 20.95 1.03 7.61
N LEU A 94 20.26 -0.11 7.51
CA LEU A 94 20.82 -1.38 7.06
C LEU A 94 21.30 -1.32 5.61
N ALA A 95 20.53 -0.68 4.73
CA ALA A 95 20.94 -0.48 3.35
C ALA A 95 22.25 0.33 3.28
N GLU A 96 22.44 1.35 4.12
CA GLU A 96 23.68 2.14 4.18
C GLU A 96 24.88 1.34 4.67
N GLN A 97 24.66 0.37 5.56
CA GLN A 97 25.72 -0.52 6.04
C GLN A 97 26.07 -1.64 5.05
N ALA A 98 25.17 -1.98 4.12
CA ALA A 98 25.37 -3.03 3.13
C ALA A 98 25.92 -2.44 1.83
N SER A 99 27.25 -2.42 1.67
CA SER A 99 27.94 -1.77 0.53
C SER A 99 27.39 -2.18 -0.83
N ASP A 100 27.13 -3.48 -1.03
CA ASP A 100 26.74 -3.99 -2.35
C ASP A 100 25.28 -3.64 -2.69
N VAL A 101 24.45 -3.28 -1.69
CA VAL A 101 23.08 -2.79 -1.90
C VAL A 101 23.09 -1.43 -2.61
N TYR A 102 23.94 -0.50 -2.16
CA TYR A 102 24.05 0.82 -2.80
C TYR A 102 24.68 0.75 -4.18
N ASP A 103 25.68 -0.11 -4.36
CA ASP A 103 26.30 -0.34 -5.67
C ASP A 103 25.27 -0.86 -6.67
N TRP A 104 24.46 -1.86 -6.29
CA TRP A 104 23.40 -2.36 -7.16
C TRP A 104 22.29 -1.33 -7.42
N LEU A 105 21.87 -0.60 -6.38
CA LEU A 105 20.85 0.44 -6.51
C LEU A 105 21.30 1.54 -7.50
N ALA A 106 22.57 1.93 -7.47
CA ALA A 106 23.11 2.99 -8.34
C ALA A 106 22.98 2.67 -9.84
N ASP A 107 22.92 1.40 -10.21
CA ASP A 107 22.78 0.93 -11.59
C ASP A 107 21.32 0.85 -12.08
N GLN A 108 20.33 1.17 -11.23
CA GLN A 108 18.90 1.07 -11.54
C GLN A 108 18.33 2.37 -12.12
N GLU A 109 17.21 2.27 -12.85
CA GLU A 109 16.55 3.44 -13.46
C GLU A 109 15.99 4.43 -12.42
N GLU A 110 15.45 3.92 -11.30
CA GLU A 110 14.79 4.71 -10.25
C GLU A 110 15.32 4.29 -8.86
N PRO A 111 16.61 4.56 -8.54
CA PRO A 111 17.28 4.05 -7.35
C PRO A 111 16.57 4.42 -6.03
N GLY A 112 16.06 5.65 -5.95
CA GLY A 112 15.35 6.13 -4.77
C GLY A 112 14.06 5.36 -4.51
N ALA A 113 13.21 5.17 -5.52
CA ALA A 113 11.97 4.40 -5.37
C ALA A 113 12.23 2.93 -5.03
N LEU A 114 13.32 2.37 -5.55
CA LEU A 114 13.71 1.00 -5.26
C LEU A 114 14.25 0.83 -3.85
N LEU A 115 15.03 1.80 -3.35
CA LEU A 115 15.48 1.84 -1.95
C LEU A 115 14.29 1.80 -0.99
N GLU A 116 13.29 2.67 -1.19
CA GLU A 116 12.04 2.67 -0.40
C GLU A 116 11.37 1.28 -0.42
N THR A 117 11.38 0.62 -1.59
CA THR A 117 10.83 -0.73 -1.74
C THR A 117 11.61 -1.78 -0.95
N VAL A 118 12.95 -1.70 -0.90
CA VAL A 118 13.73 -2.64 -0.06
C VAL A 118 13.50 -2.34 1.42
N CYS A 119 13.44 -1.08 1.83
CA CYS A 119 13.13 -0.68 3.20
C CYS A 119 11.74 -1.18 3.65
N ASP A 120 10.73 -1.07 2.78
CA ASP A 120 9.39 -1.63 3.03
C ASP A 120 9.41 -3.15 3.19
N ARG A 121 10.22 -3.87 2.40
CA ARG A 121 10.36 -5.34 2.52
C ARG A 121 11.08 -5.75 3.80
N ILE A 122 12.15 -5.05 4.17
CA ILE A 122 12.85 -5.24 5.43
C ILE A 122 11.89 -5.01 6.60
N ALA A 123 11.14 -3.90 6.58
CA ALA A 123 10.17 -3.57 7.60
C ALA A 123 9.09 -4.66 7.77
N GLN A 124 8.58 -5.19 6.66
CA GLN A 124 7.64 -6.30 6.66
C GLN A 124 8.24 -7.56 7.30
N ARG A 125 9.46 -7.96 6.91
CA ARG A 125 10.12 -9.15 7.47
C ARG A 125 10.41 -9.04 8.96
N LEU A 126 10.82 -7.86 9.43
CA LEU A 126 11.10 -7.60 10.83
C LEU A 126 9.85 -7.66 11.72
N LEU A 127 8.72 -7.15 11.23
CA LEU A 127 7.47 -7.07 12.01
C LEU A 127 6.54 -8.26 11.82
N LEU A 128 6.61 -8.91 10.66
CA LEU A 128 5.79 -10.05 10.26
C LEU A 128 6.69 -11.14 9.67
N PRO A 129 7.41 -11.92 10.51
CA PRO A 129 8.15 -13.08 10.02
C PRO A 129 7.22 -14.01 9.23
N GLY A 130 7.70 -14.59 8.12
CA GLY A 130 6.86 -15.39 7.22
C GLY A 130 6.13 -16.54 7.93
N SER A 131 6.75 -17.14 8.94
CA SER A 131 6.15 -18.21 9.76
C SER A 131 5.02 -17.74 10.68
N ALA A 132 4.89 -16.44 10.96
CA ALA A 132 3.87 -15.92 11.87
C ALA A 132 2.46 -16.05 11.27
N ALA A 133 2.30 -15.71 9.99
CA ALA A 133 1.03 -15.87 9.27
C ALA A 133 0.63 -17.36 9.19
N GLU A 134 1.57 -18.22 8.79
CA GLU A 134 1.35 -19.66 8.74
C GLU A 134 0.97 -20.25 10.11
N SER A 135 1.64 -19.80 11.18
CA SER A 135 1.38 -20.27 12.54
C SER A 135 -0.02 -19.90 13.03
N VAL A 136 -0.55 -18.73 12.68
CA VAL A 136 -1.90 -18.34 13.11
C VAL A 136 -2.99 -18.96 12.25
N ILE A 137 -2.72 -19.19 10.95
CA ILE A 137 -3.67 -19.86 10.05
C ILE A 137 -3.78 -21.35 10.41
N GLY A 138 -2.66 -21.98 10.73
CA GLY A 138 -2.61 -23.41 11.02
C GLY A 138 -3.00 -24.26 9.80
N ARG A 139 -3.81 -25.30 10.01
CA ARG A 139 -4.23 -26.25 8.96
C ARG A 139 -5.60 -25.94 8.34
N GLY A 140 -6.31 -24.93 8.85
CA GLY A 140 -7.66 -24.59 8.42
C GLY A 140 -7.68 -23.53 7.31
N PRO A 141 -8.87 -23.20 6.76
CA PRO A 141 -9.01 -22.06 5.87
C PRO A 141 -8.70 -20.77 6.62
N ILE A 142 -8.19 -19.78 5.89
CA ILE A 142 -8.01 -18.43 6.42
C ILE A 142 -9.35 -17.84 6.88
N ARG A 143 -9.37 -17.14 8.02
CA ARG A 143 -10.55 -16.50 8.62
C ARG A 143 -10.23 -15.08 9.05
N ALA A 144 -11.26 -14.23 9.14
CA ALA A 144 -11.11 -12.84 9.58
C ALA A 144 -10.51 -12.74 10.99
N GLN A 145 -10.75 -13.74 11.85
CA GLN A 145 -10.14 -13.86 13.17
C GLN A 145 -8.60 -13.92 13.11
N HIS A 146 -8.01 -14.53 12.08
CA HIS A 146 -6.56 -14.64 11.95
C HIS A 146 -5.87 -13.27 11.80
N VAL A 147 -6.57 -12.24 11.32
CA VAL A 147 -6.04 -10.87 11.30
C VAL A 147 -5.81 -10.35 12.71
N MET A 148 -6.74 -10.64 13.63
CA MET A 148 -6.60 -10.28 15.04
C MET A 148 -5.58 -11.15 15.74
N ASP A 149 -5.55 -12.45 15.44
CA ASP A 149 -4.58 -13.36 16.03
C ASP A 149 -3.15 -12.97 15.64
N LEU A 150 -2.92 -12.65 14.36
CA LEU A 150 -1.63 -12.14 13.86
C LEU A 150 -1.29 -10.77 14.47
N TYR A 151 -2.28 -9.88 14.58
CA TYR A 151 -2.10 -8.61 15.26
C TYR A 151 -1.71 -8.83 16.73
N HIS A 152 -2.33 -9.74 17.46
CA HIS A 152 -1.98 -10.00 18.85
C HIS A 152 -0.63 -10.70 19.02
N ALA A 153 -0.23 -11.54 18.06
CA ALA A 153 1.03 -12.27 18.07
C ALA A 153 2.25 -11.40 17.66
N THR A 154 2.03 -10.24 17.04
CA THR A 154 3.09 -9.41 16.47
C THR A 154 2.97 -7.95 16.88
N GLN A 155 3.97 -7.13 16.57
CA GLN A 155 3.89 -5.68 16.70
C GLN A 155 3.42 -4.97 15.42
N ALA A 156 2.94 -5.73 14.43
CA ALA A 156 2.43 -5.17 13.20
C ALA A 156 1.07 -4.48 13.38
N SER A 157 0.75 -3.57 12.47
CA SER A 157 -0.57 -2.93 12.39
C SER A 157 -1.60 -3.84 11.73
N ARG A 158 -2.90 -3.65 12.01
CA ARG A 158 -3.98 -4.42 11.36
C ARG A 158 -3.92 -4.37 9.82
N PRO A 159 -3.66 -3.21 9.18
CA PRO A 159 -3.41 -3.16 7.73
C PRO A 159 -2.26 -4.07 7.29
N ALA A 160 -1.12 -4.06 8.00
CA ALA A 160 0.03 -4.90 7.68
C ALA A 160 -0.31 -6.39 7.83
N CYS A 161 -0.99 -6.78 8.92
CA CYS A 161 -1.50 -8.15 9.08
C CYS A 161 -2.46 -8.55 7.95
N SER A 162 -3.32 -7.63 7.49
CA SER A 162 -4.24 -7.87 6.39
C SER A 162 -3.52 -8.07 5.06
N ILE A 163 -2.42 -7.35 4.81
CA ILE A 163 -1.57 -7.54 3.62
C ILE A 163 -0.92 -8.92 3.66
N ALA A 164 -0.25 -9.25 4.77
CA ALA A 164 0.44 -10.52 4.92
C ALA A 164 -0.51 -11.72 4.81
N LEU A 165 -1.72 -11.62 5.37
CA LEU A 165 -2.70 -12.70 5.29
C LEU A 165 -3.37 -12.80 3.91
N ALA A 166 -3.48 -11.70 3.16
CA ALA A 166 -4.12 -11.74 1.84
C ALA A 166 -3.37 -12.64 0.85
N SER A 167 -2.03 -12.71 0.91
CA SER A 167 -1.24 -13.59 0.04
C SER A 167 -1.45 -15.09 0.30
N HIS A 168 -2.13 -15.46 1.39
CA HIS A 168 -2.51 -16.85 1.67
C HIS A 168 -3.92 -17.21 1.15
N LEU A 169 -4.61 -16.28 0.48
CA LEU A 169 -5.87 -16.59 -0.19
C LEU A 169 -5.58 -17.43 -1.46
N PRO A 170 -6.30 -18.54 -1.67
CA PRO A 170 -5.99 -19.47 -2.76
C PRO A 170 -6.39 -18.96 -4.16
N SER A 171 -7.29 -17.99 -4.23
CA SER A 171 -7.79 -17.35 -5.46
C SER A 171 -8.09 -15.87 -5.19
N LEU A 172 -8.91 -15.22 -6.03
CA LEU A 172 -9.36 -13.85 -5.81
C LEU A 172 -9.99 -13.72 -4.42
N GLY A 173 -9.40 -12.86 -3.61
CA GLY A 173 -9.97 -12.53 -2.32
C GLY A 173 -9.39 -11.26 -1.75
N MET A 174 -10.05 -10.75 -0.72
CA MET A 174 -9.74 -9.46 -0.14
C MET A 174 -9.92 -9.50 1.37
N ILE A 175 -8.98 -8.91 2.10
CA ILE A 175 -9.12 -8.65 3.53
C ILE A 175 -9.41 -7.17 3.71
N VAL A 176 -10.54 -6.86 4.34
CA VAL A 176 -11.12 -5.52 4.40
C VAL A 176 -11.31 -5.10 5.85
N LEU A 177 -10.82 -3.90 6.17
CA LEU A 177 -11.07 -3.24 7.44
C LEU A 177 -12.10 -2.14 7.23
N ILE A 178 -13.21 -2.21 7.96
CA ILE A 178 -14.30 -1.24 7.90
C ILE A 178 -14.39 -0.55 9.25
N ASP A 179 -14.38 0.77 9.26
CA ASP A 179 -14.73 1.55 10.45
C ASP A 179 -16.25 1.73 10.49
N ARG A 180 -16.89 1.20 11.55
CA ARG A 180 -18.34 1.27 11.72
C ARG A 180 -18.82 2.66 12.09
N SER A 181 -17.98 3.48 12.70
CA SER A 181 -18.36 4.84 13.12
C SER A 181 -18.53 5.76 11.92
N THR A 182 -17.68 5.61 10.91
CA THR A 182 -17.70 6.36 9.66
C THR A 182 -18.36 5.60 8.51
N ALA A 183 -18.77 4.34 8.75
CA ALA A 183 -19.30 3.41 7.76
C ALA A 183 -18.41 3.32 6.51
N THR A 184 -17.09 3.31 6.69
CA THR A 184 -16.13 3.44 5.58
C THR A 184 -15.11 2.32 5.59
N VAL A 185 -14.77 1.80 4.40
CA VAL A 185 -13.62 0.91 4.21
C VAL A 185 -12.34 1.71 4.45
N ILE A 186 -11.64 1.45 5.55
CA ILE A 186 -10.40 2.15 5.91
C ILE A 186 -9.16 1.49 5.32
N HIS A 187 -9.25 0.20 4.98
CA HIS A 187 -8.18 -0.57 4.36
C HIS A 187 -8.75 -1.76 3.57
N ALA A 188 -8.11 -2.10 2.46
CA ALA A 188 -8.40 -3.29 1.68
C ALA A 188 -7.09 -3.87 1.12
N SER A 189 -6.79 -5.10 1.48
CA SER A 189 -5.69 -5.89 0.92
C SER A 189 -6.28 -6.90 -0.05
N VAL A 190 -5.88 -6.85 -1.33
CA VAL A 190 -6.45 -7.70 -2.38
C VAL A 190 -5.41 -8.70 -2.85
N ASN A 191 -5.78 -9.98 -2.85
CA ASN A 191 -5.12 -11.02 -3.61
C ASN A 191 -5.82 -11.12 -4.98
N PRO A 192 -5.20 -10.65 -6.07
CA PRO A 192 -5.80 -10.73 -7.39
C PRO A 192 -5.93 -12.19 -7.83
N HIS A 193 -6.87 -12.47 -8.74
CA HIS A 193 -6.97 -13.77 -9.37
C HIS A 193 -5.69 -14.07 -10.15
N PRO A 194 -5.12 -15.30 -10.07
CA PRO A 194 -3.84 -15.62 -10.71
C PRO A 194 -3.85 -15.43 -12.22
N GLU A 195 -4.95 -15.81 -12.89
CA GLU A 195 -5.07 -15.69 -14.36
C GLU A 195 -5.64 -14.35 -14.83
N HIS A 196 -6.73 -13.87 -14.22
CA HIS A 196 -7.48 -12.70 -14.71
C HIS A 196 -7.15 -11.38 -13.99
N GLY A 197 -6.38 -11.44 -12.89
CA GLY A 197 -5.98 -10.27 -12.13
C GLY A 197 -7.08 -9.70 -11.23
N TRP A 198 -7.22 -8.39 -11.21
CA TRP A 198 -8.12 -7.68 -10.30
C TRP A 198 -9.58 -7.83 -10.72
N SER A 199 -10.48 -8.02 -9.76
CA SER A 199 -11.91 -7.93 -10.04
C SER A 199 -12.31 -6.50 -10.44
N ALA A 200 -13.30 -6.37 -11.31
CA ALA A 200 -13.92 -5.10 -11.64
C ALA A 200 -14.71 -4.51 -10.46
N VAL A 201 -15.18 -5.35 -9.53
CA VAL A 201 -15.99 -4.98 -8.36
C VAL A 201 -15.36 -5.57 -7.10
N TYR A 202 -14.88 -4.71 -6.21
CA TYR A 202 -14.35 -5.12 -4.91
C TYR A 202 -14.44 -3.99 -3.87
N PRO A 203 -14.29 -4.29 -2.57
CA PRO A 203 -14.17 -3.28 -1.52
C PRO A 203 -12.87 -2.49 -1.66
N TRP A 204 -12.98 -1.27 -2.15
CA TRP A 204 -11.92 -0.26 -2.21
C TRP A 204 -11.86 0.63 -0.97
N ARG A 205 -10.64 1.06 -0.65
CA ARG A 205 -10.38 2.05 0.40
C ARG A 205 -11.19 3.34 0.16
N ASN A 206 -11.68 3.92 1.26
CA ASN A 206 -12.54 5.09 1.33
C ASN A 206 -13.95 4.89 0.77
N GLN A 207 -14.35 3.67 0.37
CA GLN A 207 -15.74 3.43 0.02
C GLN A 207 -16.62 3.49 1.26
N ARG A 208 -17.69 4.29 1.16
CA ARG A 208 -18.73 4.38 2.17
C ARG A 208 -19.78 3.31 1.95
N LEU A 209 -20.14 2.62 3.01
CA LEU A 209 -21.19 1.62 3.04
C LEU A 209 -22.51 2.29 3.39
N ASP A 210 -23.59 1.76 2.82
CA ASP A 210 -24.95 2.12 3.24
C ASP A 210 -25.19 1.72 4.71
N ALA A 211 -25.97 2.51 5.45
CA ALA A 211 -26.24 2.27 6.87
C ALA A 211 -26.96 0.93 7.14
N SER A 212 -27.65 0.38 6.13
CA SER A 212 -28.26 -0.95 6.20
C SER A 212 -27.32 -2.10 5.88
N HIS A 213 -26.08 -1.82 5.47
CA HIS A 213 -25.13 -2.84 5.06
C HIS A 213 -24.92 -3.86 6.19
N PRO A 214 -25.06 -5.18 5.93
CA PRO A 214 -25.09 -6.18 7.00
C PRO A 214 -23.82 -6.23 7.87
N LEU A 215 -22.65 -5.97 7.30
CA LEU A 215 -21.39 -5.86 8.06
C LEU A 215 -21.42 -4.76 9.13
N LEU A 216 -22.16 -3.67 8.93
CA LEU A 216 -22.31 -2.60 9.94
C LEU A 216 -23.23 -3.00 11.10
N ARG A 217 -24.10 -4.00 10.87
CA ARG A 217 -25.11 -4.48 11.83
C ARG A 217 -24.64 -5.66 12.68
N LEU A 218 -23.43 -6.16 12.47
CA LEU A 218 -22.88 -7.25 13.28
C LEU A 218 -22.81 -6.83 14.76
N SER A 219 -23.30 -7.70 15.62
CA SER A 219 -23.20 -7.52 17.08
C SER A 219 -21.73 -7.49 17.49
N PRO A 220 -21.31 -6.64 18.42
CA PRO A 220 -19.93 -6.65 18.89
C PRO A 220 -19.51 -8.01 19.45
N GLY A 221 -18.31 -8.48 19.10
CA GLY A 221 -17.81 -9.81 19.44
C GLY A 221 -18.40 -10.94 18.61
N SER A 222 -19.32 -10.67 17.68
CA SER A 222 -19.86 -11.69 16.78
C SER A 222 -18.96 -11.93 15.57
N SER A 223 -19.07 -13.14 15.03
CA SER A 223 -18.57 -13.56 13.74
C SER A 223 -19.72 -13.98 12.82
N THR A 224 -19.49 -13.95 11.51
CA THR A 224 -20.43 -14.47 10.50
C THR A 224 -19.66 -15.01 9.31
N SER A 225 -20.17 -16.06 8.68
CA SER A 225 -19.72 -16.51 7.36
C SER A 225 -20.95 -16.67 6.46
N ARG A 226 -20.99 -16.02 5.31
CA ARG A 226 -22.15 -16.04 4.39
C ARG A 226 -21.80 -15.54 2.99
N LEU A 227 -22.58 -15.94 1.98
CA LEU A 227 -22.57 -15.31 0.66
C LEU A 227 -23.12 -13.88 0.77
N MET A 228 -22.45 -12.91 0.14
CA MET A 228 -22.82 -11.51 0.18
C MET A 228 -22.50 -10.79 -1.13
N THR A 229 -23.47 -10.06 -1.65
CA THR A 229 -23.27 -9.14 -2.77
C THR A 229 -22.58 -7.87 -2.31
N TRP A 230 -21.41 -7.59 -2.89
CA TRP A 230 -20.79 -6.27 -2.81
C TRP A 230 -21.27 -5.37 -3.94
N SER A 231 -21.55 -4.11 -3.63
CA SER A 231 -21.87 -3.09 -4.63
C SER A 231 -20.79 -2.03 -4.64
N ASP A 232 -20.38 -1.66 -5.82
CA ASP A 232 -19.34 -0.68 -6.07
C ASP A 232 -19.97 0.75 -6.16
N SER A 233 -19.15 1.81 -6.18
CA SER A 233 -19.65 3.20 -6.26
C SER A 233 -20.36 3.55 -7.57
N TRP A 234 -20.29 2.68 -8.58
CA TRP A 234 -20.91 2.82 -9.90
C TRP A 234 -22.13 1.91 -10.07
N GLY A 235 -22.58 1.24 -9.00
CA GLY A 235 -23.77 0.39 -9.00
C GLY A 235 -23.53 -1.02 -9.57
N ARG A 236 -22.30 -1.36 -9.93
CA ARG A 236 -21.92 -2.72 -10.32
C ARG A 236 -21.90 -3.62 -9.09
N LYS A 237 -22.18 -4.91 -9.30
CA LYS A 237 -22.34 -5.88 -8.23
C LYS A 237 -21.53 -7.13 -8.51
N ALA A 238 -20.98 -7.72 -7.45
CA ALA A 238 -20.37 -9.04 -7.47
C ALA A 238 -20.66 -9.74 -6.15
N ASP A 239 -20.91 -11.05 -6.22
CA ASP A 239 -21.10 -11.88 -5.04
C ASP A 239 -19.75 -12.36 -4.52
N PHE A 240 -19.62 -12.49 -3.21
CA PHE A 240 -18.44 -13.06 -2.55
C PHE A 240 -18.89 -13.91 -1.38
N TYR A 241 -18.18 -15.01 -1.14
CA TYR A 241 -18.22 -15.64 0.17
C TYR A 241 -17.51 -14.72 1.16
N VAL A 242 -18.14 -14.43 2.30
CA VAL A 242 -17.59 -13.50 3.29
C VAL A 242 -17.53 -14.13 4.67
N ASP A 243 -16.35 -14.15 5.28
CA ASP A 243 -16.13 -14.40 6.71
C ASP A 243 -15.78 -13.08 7.39
N ALA A 244 -16.45 -12.74 8.47
CA ALA A 244 -16.26 -11.45 9.14
C ALA A 244 -16.37 -11.55 10.66
N ILE A 245 -15.59 -10.72 11.34
CA ILE A 245 -15.63 -10.51 12.79
C ILE A 245 -15.76 -9.02 13.14
N THR A 246 -16.10 -8.75 14.39
CA THR A 246 -16.15 -7.38 14.92
C THR A 246 -15.10 -7.14 15.99
N ASP A 247 -14.26 -6.12 15.79
CA ASP A 247 -13.21 -5.64 16.70
C ASP A 247 -13.43 -4.14 16.96
N ARG A 248 -14.23 -3.76 17.96
CA ARG A 248 -14.78 -2.40 18.12
C ARG A 248 -13.69 -1.31 17.96
N PRO A 249 -13.92 -0.25 17.15
CA PRO A 249 -15.13 0.07 16.36
C PRO A 249 -15.15 -0.55 14.95
N ARG A 250 -14.31 -1.53 14.67
CA ARG A 250 -14.03 -2.04 13.32
C ARG A 250 -14.79 -3.35 13.03
N VAL A 251 -14.99 -3.60 11.75
CA VAL A 251 -15.31 -4.91 11.20
C VAL A 251 -14.10 -5.33 10.36
N ILE A 252 -13.71 -6.58 10.51
CA ILE A 252 -12.70 -7.23 9.69
C ILE A 252 -13.45 -8.28 8.88
N ALA A 253 -13.30 -8.23 7.57
CA ALA A 253 -13.99 -9.16 6.67
C ALA A 253 -13.02 -9.70 5.62
N ILE A 254 -13.10 -10.99 5.35
CA ILE A 254 -12.45 -11.65 4.23
C ILE A 254 -13.52 -11.92 3.18
N PHE A 255 -13.31 -11.42 1.98
CA PHE A 255 -14.11 -11.70 0.79
C PHE A 255 -13.34 -12.71 -0.06
N SER A 256 -14.04 -13.71 -0.59
CA SER A 256 -13.45 -14.77 -1.42
C SER A 256 -14.39 -15.10 -2.57
N ASP A 257 -13.84 -15.31 -3.76
CA ASP A 257 -14.57 -15.83 -4.93
C ASP A 257 -14.94 -17.32 -4.79
N THR A 258 -14.26 -18.01 -3.87
CA THR A 258 -14.37 -19.45 -3.61
C THR A 258 -14.93 -19.68 -2.21
N ASP A 259 -15.76 -20.71 -2.03
CA ASP A 259 -16.34 -21.06 -0.73
C ASP A 259 -15.32 -21.79 0.18
N LEU A 260 -14.47 -21.00 0.85
CA LEU A 260 -13.44 -21.53 1.76
C LEU A 260 -14.01 -22.08 3.07
N TRP A 261 -15.27 -21.77 3.38
CA TRP A 261 -15.86 -22.01 4.68
C TRP A 261 -17.08 -22.94 4.64
N GLU A 262 -17.31 -23.61 3.51
CA GLU A 262 -18.40 -24.56 3.29
C GLU A 262 -19.77 -23.93 3.64
N ILE A 263 -19.97 -22.67 3.23
CA ILE A 263 -21.20 -21.91 3.44
C ILE A 263 -22.36 -22.55 2.67
N GLU A 264 -22.12 -22.97 1.43
CA GLU A 264 -23.11 -23.63 0.59
C GLU A 264 -22.89 -25.14 0.52
N LYS A 265 -23.92 -25.92 0.17
CA LYS A 265 -23.77 -27.38 -0.04
C LYS A 265 -23.30 -27.72 -1.46
N PHE A 266 -23.63 -26.85 -2.40
CA PHE A 266 -23.18 -26.88 -3.78
C PHE A 266 -22.37 -25.61 -3.96
N HIS A 267 -21.13 -25.71 -4.44
CA HIS A 267 -20.20 -24.57 -4.47
C HIS A 267 -20.02 -24.15 -5.94
N PRO A 268 -20.96 -23.38 -6.52
CA PRO A 268 -20.76 -22.86 -7.86
C PRO A 268 -19.57 -21.90 -7.85
N GLY A 269 -18.76 -21.93 -8.91
CA GLY A 269 -17.82 -20.84 -9.16
C GLY A 269 -18.60 -19.54 -9.30
N LEU A 270 -18.21 -18.51 -8.56
CA LEU A 270 -18.81 -17.20 -8.70
C LEU A 270 -18.32 -16.55 -10.00
N ASP A 271 -19.25 -16.03 -10.79
CA ASP A 271 -18.91 -15.32 -12.01
C ASP A 271 -18.51 -13.89 -11.67
N HIS A 272 -17.30 -13.50 -12.07
CA HIS A 272 -16.72 -12.21 -11.77
C HIS A 272 -16.27 -11.51 -13.05
N ASP A 273 -16.71 -10.27 -13.22
CA ASP A 273 -16.07 -9.36 -14.16
C ASP A 273 -14.68 -9.00 -13.62
N PHE A 274 -13.68 -9.07 -14.50
CA PHE A 274 -12.31 -8.67 -14.19
C PHE A 274 -11.98 -7.32 -14.82
N ASP A 275 -11.03 -6.61 -14.23
CA ASP A 275 -10.57 -5.32 -14.69
C ASP A 275 -9.82 -5.43 -16.04
N GLN A 276 -10.55 -5.18 -17.12
CA GLN A 276 -10.02 -5.17 -18.49
C GLN A 276 -9.32 -3.85 -18.86
N ARG A 277 -9.15 -2.90 -17.94
CA ARG A 277 -8.49 -1.62 -18.25
C ARG A 277 -7.04 -1.85 -18.68
N LEU A 278 -6.65 -1.18 -19.75
CA LEU A 278 -5.29 -1.22 -20.28
C LEU A 278 -4.29 -0.78 -19.22
N LEU A 279 -3.16 -1.49 -19.13
CA LEU A 279 -1.99 -1.00 -18.43
C LEU A 279 -1.38 0.10 -19.28
N LEU A 280 -1.42 1.33 -18.77
CA LEU A 280 -0.91 2.52 -19.44
C LEU A 280 0.37 2.97 -18.76
N THR A 281 1.39 3.24 -19.55
CA THR A 281 2.66 3.83 -19.08
C THR A 281 2.68 5.33 -19.36
N GLY A 282 3.26 6.10 -18.45
CA GLY A 282 3.35 7.55 -18.57
C GLY A 282 4.53 8.13 -17.80
N HIS A 283 4.85 9.39 -18.09
CA HIS A 283 5.87 10.14 -17.37
C HIS A 283 5.31 11.50 -16.97
N CYS A 284 5.38 11.84 -15.68
CA CYS A 284 4.88 13.12 -15.15
C CYS A 284 5.41 13.39 -13.74
N CYS A 285 5.54 14.66 -13.37
CA CYS A 285 5.96 15.10 -12.04
C CYS A 285 7.33 14.53 -11.62
N GLY A 286 8.20 14.28 -12.62
CA GLY A 286 9.57 13.83 -12.43
C GLY A 286 9.75 12.32 -12.32
N ALA A 287 8.71 11.51 -12.55
CA ALA A 287 8.82 10.05 -12.49
C ALA A 287 8.03 9.39 -13.63
N ALA A 288 8.53 8.23 -14.07
CA ALA A 288 7.74 7.28 -14.83
C ALA A 288 6.68 6.62 -13.92
N PHE A 289 5.56 6.21 -14.50
CA PHE A 289 4.51 5.52 -13.77
C PHE A 289 3.74 4.58 -14.70
N GLU A 290 3.25 3.49 -14.13
CA GLU A 290 2.28 2.60 -14.77
C GLU A 290 0.96 2.67 -14.02
N ARG A 291 -0.15 2.64 -14.76
CA ARG A 291 -1.48 2.53 -14.14
C ARG A 291 -2.45 1.84 -15.07
N ARG A 292 -3.36 1.05 -14.50
CA ARG A 292 -4.58 0.64 -15.21
C ARG A 292 -5.58 1.80 -15.24
N GLY A 293 -6.14 2.07 -16.39
CA GLY A 293 -7.08 3.18 -16.54
C GLY A 293 -7.58 3.34 -17.97
N TYR A 294 -8.53 4.26 -18.12
CA TYR A 294 -8.86 4.79 -19.43
C TYR A 294 -7.89 5.93 -19.76
N PRO A 295 -7.30 5.94 -20.97
CA PRO A 295 -6.47 7.05 -21.40
C PRO A 295 -7.34 8.30 -21.57
N CYS A 296 -6.71 9.48 -21.54
CA CYS A 296 -7.44 10.71 -21.80
C CYS A 296 -8.04 10.69 -23.22
N PRO A 297 -9.34 10.99 -23.40
CA PRO A 297 -9.98 10.92 -24.72
C PRO A 297 -9.38 11.89 -25.75
N THR A 298 -8.65 12.93 -25.30
CA THR A 298 -8.05 13.93 -26.20
C THR A 298 -6.64 13.59 -26.65
N CYS A 299 -5.78 13.12 -25.74
CA CYS A 299 -4.36 12.88 -26.04
C CYS A 299 -3.94 11.42 -25.98
N ASP A 300 -4.86 10.52 -25.61
CA ASP A 300 -4.65 9.08 -25.44
C ASP A 300 -3.52 8.74 -24.44
N ARG A 301 -3.22 9.65 -23.50
CA ARG A 301 -2.21 9.45 -22.44
C ARG A 301 -2.87 9.24 -21.07
N PRO A 302 -2.23 8.47 -20.18
CA PRO A 302 -2.74 8.30 -18.82
C PRO A 302 -2.70 9.61 -18.02
N PHE A 303 -3.59 9.72 -17.04
CA PHE A 303 -3.57 10.79 -16.04
C PHE A 303 -2.47 10.50 -15.01
N CYS A 304 -1.72 11.53 -14.60
CA CYS A 304 -0.68 11.35 -13.58
C CYS A 304 -1.29 11.01 -12.22
N PRO A 305 -0.79 10.00 -11.49
CA PRO A 305 -1.31 9.66 -10.16
C PRO A 305 -1.04 10.75 -9.12
N LYS A 306 0.04 11.53 -9.30
CA LYS A 306 0.45 12.58 -8.36
C LYS A 306 -0.34 13.88 -8.53
N CYS A 307 -0.49 14.37 -9.76
CA CYS A 307 -1.18 15.65 -10.01
C CYS A 307 -2.58 15.52 -10.60
N GLY A 308 -3.02 14.31 -10.96
CA GLY A 308 -4.34 14.06 -11.56
C GLY A 308 -4.48 14.43 -13.03
N GLU A 309 -3.46 15.01 -13.67
CA GLU A 309 -3.58 15.61 -15.02
C GLU A 309 -3.04 14.71 -16.15
N CYS A 310 -3.74 14.71 -17.30
CA CYS A 310 -3.22 14.17 -18.58
C CYS A 310 -2.15 15.10 -19.16
N ARG A 311 -1.41 14.63 -20.19
CA ARG A 311 -0.50 15.49 -20.96
C ARG A 311 -1.19 16.77 -21.47
N CYS A 312 -2.37 16.60 -22.08
CA CYS A 312 -3.20 17.70 -22.57
C CYS A 312 -3.57 18.75 -21.52
N GLY A 313 -3.99 18.32 -20.34
CA GLY A 313 -4.42 19.20 -19.25
C GLY A 313 -3.23 19.98 -18.70
N ARG A 314 -2.05 19.35 -18.62
CA ARG A 314 -0.81 20.05 -18.27
C ARG A 314 -0.41 21.06 -19.32
N ASP A 315 -0.50 20.70 -20.59
CA ASP A 315 -0.15 21.58 -21.71
C ASP A 315 -1.09 22.79 -21.74
N SER A 316 -2.41 22.58 -21.56
CA SER A 316 -3.41 23.66 -21.49
C SER A 316 -3.19 24.59 -20.29
N LYS A 317 -2.84 24.09 -19.11
CA LYS A 317 -2.50 24.94 -17.95
C LYS A 317 -1.22 25.77 -18.14
N ARG A 318 -0.37 25.40 -19.10
CA ARG A 318 0.85 26.14 -19.47
C ARG A 318 0.62 27.10 -20.64
N GLU A 319 -0.57 27.09 -21.23
CA GLU A 319 -0.91 28.02 -22.29
C GLU A 319 -1.09 29.43 -21.72
N VAL A 320 -0.63 30.39 -22.50
CA VAL A 320 -0.79 31.82 -22.25
C VAL A 320 -1.47 32.43 -23.48
N MET A 321 -2.34 33.39 -23.23
CA MET A 321 -3.08 34.07 -24.30
C MET A 321 -2.20 35.15 -24.93
N CYS A 322 -2.18 35.19 -26.26
CA CYS A 322 -1.56 36.29 -27.00
C CYS A 322 -2.37 37.58 -26.76
N ALA A 323 -1.69 38.67 -26.40
CA ALA A 323 -2.32 39.96 -26.13
C ALA A 323 -2.93 40.64 -27.37
N VAL A 324 -2.57 40.18 -28.58
CA VAL A 324 -3.02 40.78 -29.85
C VAL A 324 -4.14 39.95 -30.48
N CYS A 325 -3.89 38.67 -30.77
CA CYS A 325 -4.86 37.82 -31.46
C CYS A 325 -5.76 37.00 -30.52
N THR A 326 -5.55 37.08 -29.20
CA THR A 326 -6.33 36.37 -28.17
C THR A 326 -6.34 34.84 -28.24
N LEU A 327 -5.52 34.24 -29.12
CA LEU A 327 -5.35 32.79 -29.20
C LEU A 327 -4.40 32.29 -28.09
N SER A 328 -4.63 31.07 -27.62
CA SER A 328 -3.80 30.38 -26.62
C SER A 328 -2.59 29.71 -27.27
N PHE A 329 -1.41 29.93 -26.70
CA PHE A 329 -0.16 29.31 -27.14
C PHE A 329 0.62 28.80 -25.95
N GLN A 330 1.49 27.80 -26.17
CA GLN A 330 2.46 27.38 -25.15
C GLN A 330 3.33 28.57 -24.74
N LYS A 331 3.60 28.71 -23.43
CA LYS A 331 4.34 29.86 -22.86
C LYS A 331 5.64 30.22 -23.61
N HIS A 332 6.39 29.24 -24.09
CA HIS A 332 7.65 29.47 -24.81
C HIS A 332 7.47 30.03 -26.23
N LEU A 333 6.26 29.99 -26.79
CA LEU A 333 5.91 30.54 -28.11
C LEU A 333 5.43 31.99 -28.03
N VAL A 334 5.24 32.51 -26.81
CA VAL A 334 4.81 33.89 -26.56
C VAL A 334 5.96 34.66 -25.92
N VAL A 335 6.43 35.70 -26.60
CA VAL A 335 7.48 36.60 -26.12
C VAL A 335 6.89 38.01 -26.04
N ASP A 336 7.05 38.67 -24.90
CA ASP A 336 6.47 40.00 -24.60
C ASP A 336 4.96 40.08 -24.89
N GLY A 337 4.24 39.00 -24.57
CA GLY A 337 2.79 38.90 -24.76
C GLY A 337 2.33 38.69 -26.20
N LYS A 338 3.24 38.49 -27.17
CA LYS A 338 2.90 38.26 -28.58
C LYS A 338 3.31 36.86 -29.06
N CYS A 339 2.42 36.19 -29.80
CA CYS A 339 2.71 34.90 -30.42
C CYS A 339 3.69 35.05 -31.60
N VAL A 340 4.11 33.93 -32.21
CA VAL A 340 5.02 33.94 -33.38
C VAL A 340 4.46 34.80 -34.52
N ASP A 341 3.18 34.65 -34.86
CA ASP A 341 2.58 35.34 -36.02
C ASP A 341 2.34 36.84 -35.78
N CYS A 342 2.07 37.25 -34.53
CA CYS A 342 1.90 38.68 -34.19
C CYS A 342 3.24 39.40 -33.94
N ARG A 343 4.36 38.68 -34.03
CA ARG A 343 5.71 39.25 -33.96
C ARG A 343 6.32 39.46 -35.36
N SER A 344 5.91 38.66 -36.34
CA SER A 344 6.14 38.92 -37.77
C SER A 344 5.38 40.13 -38.27
#